data_AF-A0A7C1MVE8-F1
#
_entry.id   AF-A0A7C1MVE8-F1
#
_cell.length_a   1.000
_cell.length_b   1.000
_cell.length_c   1.000
_cell.angle_alpha   90.00
_cell.angle_beta   90.00
_cell.angle_gamma   90.00
#
_symmetry.space_group_name_H-M   'P 1'
#
loop_
_entity.id
_entity.type
_entity.pdbx_description
1 polymer ?
#
loop_
_entity_poly.entity_id
_entity_poly.type
_entity_poly.pdbx_seq_one_letter_code
_entity_poly.pdbx_strand_id
1 'polypeptide(L)'
;IFGKSGMHLWELANGKDARVVEAQEETKSVSNEITFPKDTFDRDTIEKALLTLSEKVSSRLRDDNLKGRTVTFKIRLEGFNTYTRANTVGSATNFVDVIYDEVKRLYLKFNRGGRKVRLIGVKISNLMPADYRDNLFVDETEDKLERIHQAADRIKKKFGDASIKRAGGRF
;
A
#
# COMPACT_ATOMS: atom_id res chain seq x y z
N ILE A 1 -26.53 -25.33 3.09
CA ILE A 1 -25.63 -25.00 1.96
C ILE A 1 -25.08 -23.58 2.05
N PHE A 2 -25.87 -22.53 2.37
CA PHE A 2 -25.37 -21.14 2.32
C PHE A 2 -25.34 -20.34 3.65
N GLY A 3 -25.66 -20.96 4.80
CA GLY A 3 -25.55 -20.32 6.12
C GLY A 3 -26.28 -18.97 6.22
N LYS A 4 -25.73 -18.02 6.99
CA LYS A 4 -26.30 -16.66 7.16
C LYS A 4 -26.45 -15.90 5.83
N SER A 5 -25.57 -16.14 4.86
CA SER A 5 -25.66 -15.52 3.53
C SER A 5 -26.86 -16.01 2.72
N GLY A 6 -27.39 -17.21 3.01
CA GLY A 6 -28.58 -17.75 2.36
C GLY A 6 -29.85 -16.97 2.67
N MET A 7 -29.98 -16.48 3.91
CA MET A 7 -31.12 -15.64 4.29
C MET A 7 -31.06 -14.28 3.58
N HIS A 8 -29.88 -13.68 3.51
CA HIS A 8 -29.66 -12.44 2.77
C HIS A 8 -29.98 -12.57 1.27
N LEU A 9 -29.55 -13.68 0.64
CA LEU A 9 -29.88 -13.97 -0.76
C LEU A 9 -31.38 -14.16 -0.99
N TRP A 10 -32.07 -14.83 -0.06
CA TRP A 10 -33.52 -14.99 -0.13
C TRP A 10 -34.26 -13.65 0.01
N GLU A 11 -33.83 -12.78 0.92
CA GLU A 11 -34.37 -11.44 1.09
C GLU A 11 -34.20 -10.62 -0.20
N LEU A 12 -32.99 -10.58 -0.77
CA LEU A 12 -32.72 -9.89 -2.04
C LEU A 12 -33.56 -10.45 -3.20
N ALA A 13 -33.68 -11.79 -3.32
CA ALA A 13 -34.50 -12.43 -4.34
C ALA A 13 -36.00 -12.11 -4.22
N ASN A 14 -36.46 -11.75 -3.02
CA ASN A 14 -37.83 -11.31 -2.75
C ASN A 14 -37.96 -9.78 -2.71
N GLY A 15 -36.97 -9.04 -3.22
CA GLY A 15 -37.00 -7.57 -3.25
C GLY A 15 -36.93 -6.91 -1.87
N LYS A 16 -36.52 -7.65 -0.83
CA LYS A 16 -36.32 -7.15 0.51
C LYS A 16 -34.86 -6.74 0.67
N ASP A 17 -34.61 -5.45 0.51
CA ASP A 17 -33.31 -4.85 0.81
C ASP A 17 -33.50 -3.71 1.80
N ALA A 18 -33.12 -3.94 3.05
CA ALA A 18 -33.25 -2.96 4.14
C ALA A 18 -32.02 -2.06 4.27
N ARG A 19 -31.03 -2.18 3.39
CA ARG A 19 -29.80 -1.39 3.47
C ARG A 19 -30.11 0.07 3.18
N VAL A 20 -29.65 0.92 4.08
CA VAL A 20 -29.73 2.38 3.92
C VAL A 20 -28.58 2.82 3.01
N VAL A 21 -28.84 3.82 2.16
CA VAL A 21 -27.78 4.45 1.36
C VAL A 21 -26.88 5.24 2.32
N GLU A 22 -25.65 4.79 2.50
CA GLU A 22 -24.64 5.52 3.27
C GLU A 22 -23.87 6.46 2.33
N ALA A 23 -23.91 7.77 2.61
CA ALA A 23 -23.31 8.79 1.76
C ALA A 23 -21.77 8.85 1.87
N GLN A 24 -21.19 8.34 2.96
CA GLN A 24 -19.74 8.29 3.20
C GLN A 24 -19.36 7.00 3.93
N GLU A 25 -18.56 6.16 3.27
CA GLU A 25 -17.82 5.10 3.95
C GLU A 25 -16.42 5.60 4.33
N GLU A 26 -15.95 5.24 5.52
CA GLU A 26 -14.56 5.47 5.92
C GLU A 26 -13.60 4.68 5.01
N THR A 27 -12.50 5.32 4.61
CA THR A 27 -11.45 4.68 3.81
C THR A 27 -10.77 3.57 4.62
N LYS A 28 -11.02 2.31 4.24
CA LYS A 28 -10.44 1.13 4.93
C LYS A 28 -9.00 0.80 4.51
N SER A 29 -8.59 1.27 3.33
CA SER A 29 -7.23 1.11 2.82
C SER A 29 -6.93 1.99 1.62
N VAL A 30 -5.65 2.33 1.42
CA VAL A 30 -5.14 2.99 0.22
C VAL A 30 -4.26 2.02 -0.54
N SER A 31 -4.45 1.86 -1.85
CA SER A 31 -3.66 0.92 -2.64
C SER A 31 -3.45 1.39 -4.08
N ASN A 32 -2.40 0.86 -4.70
CA ASN A 32 -2.13 1.02 -6.12
C ASN A 32 -1.51 -0.25 -6.68
N GLU A 33 -1.85 -0.61 -7.92
CA GLU A 33 -1.32 -1.78 -8.60
C GLU A 33 -1.06 -1.48 -10.08
N ILE A 34 -0.11 -2.21 -10.66
CA ILE A 34 0.22 -2.11 -12.07
C ILE A 34 0.28 -3.50 -12.70
N THR A 35 -0.37 -3.63 -13.86
CA THR A 35 -0.25 -4.80 -14.73
C THR A 35 0.84 -4.51 -15.74
N PHE A 36 1.82 -5.40 -15.87
CA PHE A 36 2.87 -5.28 -16.87
C PHE A 36 2.31 -5.59 -18.26
N PRO A 37 2.79 -4.91 -19.33
CA PRO A 37 2.34 -5.17 -20.70
C PRO A 37 2.64 -6.62 -21.11
N LYS A 38 3.83 -7.11 -20.74
CA LYS A 38 4.26 -8.50 -20.89
C LYS A 38 4.74 -9.04 -19.55
N ASP A 39 4.41 -10.29 -19.27
CA ASP A 39 4.84 -10.97 -18.06
C ASP A 39 6.38 -10.98 -18.00
N THR A 40 6.94 -10.54 -16.87
CA THR A 40 8.37 -10.21 -16.78
C THR A 40 9.11 -10.95 -15.67
N PHE A 41 10.37 -11.26 -15.93
CA PHE A 41 11.34 -11.68 -14.91
C PHE A 41 12.20 -10.54 -14.39
N ASP A 42 12.22 -9.41 -15.11
CA ASP A 42 13.14 -8.31 -14.89
C ASP A 42 12.93 -7.71 -13.51
N ARG A 43 13.92 -7.96 -12.65
CA ARG A 43 13.92 -7.54 -11.27
C ARG A 43 14.01 -6.03 -11.14
N ASP A 44 14.78 -5.36 -12.00
CA ASP A 44 14.97 -3.92 -11.94
C ASP A 44 13.68 -3.20 -12.31
N THR A 45 12.99 -3.68 -13.35
CA THR A 45 11.64 -3.19 -13.70
C THR A 45 10.65 -3.38 -12.56
N ILE A 46 10.66 -4.54 -11.90
CA ILE A 46 9.77 -4.81 -10.75
C ILE A 46 10.10 -3.88 -9.58
N GLU A 47 11.36 -3.75 -9.18
CA GLU A 47 11.77 -2.92 -8.03
C GLU A 47 11.48 -1.43 -8.29
N LYS A 48 11.72 -0.92 -9.50
CA LYS A 48 11.34 0.45 -9.89
C LYS A 48 9.83 0.66 -9.81
N ALA A 49 9.04 -0.30 -10.31
CA ALA A 49 7.59 -0.22 -10.24
C ALA A 49 7.08 -0.29 -8.79
N LEU A 50 7.68 -1.08 -7.90
CA LEU A 50 7.35 -1.08 -6.47
C LEU A 50 7.64 0.28 -5.81
N LEU A 51 8.74 0.94 -6.16
CA LEU A 51 9.05 2.29 -5.68
C LEU A 51 7.97 3.28 -6.12
N THR A 52 7.65 3.31 -7.42
CA THR A 52 6.60 4.20 -7.95
C THR A 52 5.23 3.94 -7.33
N LEU A 53 4.87 2.67 -7.09
CA LEU A 53 3.61 2.35 -6.41
C LEU A 53 3.62 2.84 -4.95
N SER A 54 4.76 2.73 -4.26
CA SER A 54 4.93 3.21 -2.88
C SER A 54 4.82 4.74 -2.81
N GLU A 55 5.42 5.46 -3.77
CA GLU A 55 5.29 6.92 -3.91
C GLU A 55 3.83 7.33 -4.11
N LYS A 56 3.10 6.67 -5.02
CA LYS A 56 1.68 6.98 -5.28
C LYS A 56 0.80 6.71 -4.06
N VAL A 57 1.04 5.61 -3.35
CA VAL A 57 0.28 5.26 -2.14
C VAL A 57 0.59 6.23 -1.01
N SER A 58 1.86 6.58 -0.82
CA SER A 58 2.29 7.59 0.16
C SER A 58 1.69 8.97 -0.12
N SER A 59 1.72 9.43 -1.38
CA SER A 59 1.10 10.70 -1.79
C SER A 59 -0.37 10.70 -1.43
N ARG A 60 -1.11 9.65 -1.83
CA ARG A 60 -2.55 9.58 -1.56
C ARG A 60 -2.87 9.52 -0.07
N LEU A 61 -2.10 8.80 0.73
CA LEU A 61 -2.24 8.83 2.19
C LEU A 61 -2.07 10.25 2.74
N ARG A 62 -1.09 11.00 2.26
CA ARG A 62 -0.86 12.39 2.69
C ARG A 62 -1.96 13.33 2.24
N ASP A 63 -2.43 13.20 1.00
CA ASP A 63 -3.53 13.98 0.45
C ASP A 63 -4.82 13.77 1.26
N ASP A 64 -5.03 12.54 1.73
CA ASP A 64 -6.17 12.16 2.58
C ASP A 64 -5.94 12.46 4.08
N ASN A 65 -4.79 13.03 4.48
CA ASN A 65 -4.37 13.24 5.88
C ASN A 65 -4.37 11.95 6.74
N LEU A 66 -3.94 10.83 6.14
CA LEU A 66 -3.89 9.50 6.73
C LEU A 66 -2.46 8.97 6.86
N LYS A 67 -2.31 8.02 7.77
CA LYS A 67 -1.19 7.09 7.88
C LYS A 67 -1.71 5.68 8.17
N GLY A 68 -0.90 4.65 7.99
CA GLY A 68 -1.32 3.28 8.30
C GLY A 68 -0.20 2.38 8.77
N ARG A 69 -0.56 1.26 9.39
CA ARG A 69 0.41 0.32 9.99
C ARG A 69 0.65 -0.92 9.17
N THR A 70 -0.32 -1.36 8.36
CA THR A 70 -0.21 -2.64 7.67
C THR A 70 0.17 -2.42 6.22
N VAL A 71 1.39 -2.81 5.86
CA VAL A 71 1.91 -2.79 4.50
C VAL A 71 1.64 -4.14 3.85
N THR A 72 0.97 -4.14 2.69
CA THR A 72 0.62 -5.34 1.93
C THR A 72 1.24 -5.27 0.54
N PHE A 73 2.01 -6.30 0.19
CA PHE A 73 2.50 -6.59 -1.15
C PHE A 73 1.58 -7.59 -1.83
N LYS A 74 1.11 -7.26 -3.03
CA LYS A 74 0.35 -8.14 -3.93
C LYS A 74 1.22 -8.48 -5.14
N ILE A 75 1.18 -9.74 -5.56
CA ILE A 75 1.82 -10.21 -6.79
C ILE A 75 0.89 -11.17 -7.53
N ARG A 76 0.77 -10.99 -8.85
CA ARG A 76 0.15 -11.96 -9.74
C ARG A 76 1.20 -12.50 -10.69
N LEU A 77 1.26 -13.81 -10.81
CA LEU A 77 2.19 -14.52 -11.69
C LEU A 77 1.53 -14.83 -13.05
N GLU A 78 2.33 -15.26 -14.02
CA GLU A 78 1.82 -15.85 -15.27
C GLU A 78 0.83 -16.98 -14.97
N GLY A 79 -0.25 -17.12 -15.73
CA GLY A 79 -1.35 -18.04 -15.37
C GLY A 79 -2.30 -17.51 -14.29
N PHE A 80 -2.22 -16.21 -13.96
CA PHE A 80 -3.19 -15.46 -13.14
C PHE A 80 -3.28 -15.85 -11.66
N ASN A 81 -2.35 -16.66 -11.14
CA ASN A 81 -2.26 -16.93 -9.70
C ASN A 81 -1.85 -15.67 -8.94
N THR A 82 -2.67 -15.26 -7.98
CA THR A 82 -2.46 -14.06 -7.16
C THR A 82 -2.07 -14.44 -5.74
N TYR A 83 -1.05 -13.78 -5.20
CA TYR A 83 -0.56 -13.96 -3.83
C TYR A 83 -0.44 -12.61 -3.15
N THR A 84 -0.65 -12.60 -1.84
CA THR A 84 -0.45 -11.42 -0.99
C THR A 84 0.42 -11.76 0.20
N ARG A 85 1.24 -10.82 0.63
CA ARG A 85 2.01 -10.85 1.88
C ARG A 85 1.83 -9.51 2.57
N ALA A 86 1.67 -9.53 3.89
CA ALA A 86 1.47 -8.31 4.66
C ALA A 86 2.34 -8.33 5.91
N ASN A 87 2.70 -7.15 6.37
CA ASN A 87 3.39 -6.92 7.63
C ASN A 87 2.82 -5.67 8.30
N THR A 88 2.59 -5.76 9.61
CA THR A 88 2.21 -4.60 10.42
C THR A 88 3.47 -4.03 11.08
N VAL A 89 3.76 -2.76 10.81
CA VAL A 89 4.90 -2.05 11.41
C VAL A 89 4.53 -1.49 12.79
N GLY A 90 5.56 -1.23 13.59
CA GLY A 90 5.43 -0.69 14.95
C GLY A 90 4.69 0.65 14.95
N SER A 91 5.15 1.61 14.15
CA SER A 91 4.55 2.94 14.09
C SER A 91 3.82 3.15 12.77
N ALA A 92 2.66 3.81 12.81
CA ALA A 92 1.90 4.11 11.60
C ALA A 92 2.68 5.08 10.69
N THR A 93 2.69 4.81 9.39
CA THR A 93 3.53 5.53 8.42
C THR A 93 2.74 5.96 7.19
N ASN A 94 3.17 7.07 6.62
CA ASN A 94 2.85 7.50 5.26
C ASN A 94 4.13 7.89 4.50
N PHE A 95 5.30 7.43 4.95
CA PHE A 95 6.59 7.73 4.35
C PHE A 95 6.94 6.73 3.25
N VAL A 96 7.40 7.26 2.10
CA VAL A 96 7.72 6.46 0.90
C VAL A 96 8.78 5.40 1.18
N ASP A 97 9.85 5.78 1.88
CA ASP A 97 10.98 4.92 2.21
C ASP A 97 10.57 3.75 3.10
N VAL A 98 9.81 4.02 4.18
CA VAL A 98 9.30 2.96 5.07
C VAL A 98 8.37 2.00 4.31
N ILE A 99 7.47 2.53 3.49
CA ILE A 99 6.54 1.70 2.69
C ILE A 99 7.32 0.86 1.67
N TYR A 100 8.24 1.47 0.93
CA TYR A 100 9.02 0.80 -0.10
C TYR A 100 9.94 -0.27 0.48
N ASP A 101 10.66 0.03 1.56
CA ASP A 101 11.57 -0.93 2.20
C ASP A 101 10.81 -2.16 2.71
N GLU A 102 9.63 -1.95 3.29
CA GLU A 102 8.79 -3.03 3.76
C GLU A 102 8.22 -3.86 2.61
N VAL A 103 7.70 -3.22 1.55
CA VAL A 103 7.24 -3.91 0.34
C VAL A 103 8.38 -4.70 -0.32
N LYS A 104 9.57 -4.11 -0.42
CA LYS A 104 10.76 -4.77 -0.98
C LYS A 104 11.16 -5.98 -0.13
N ARG A 105 11.13 -5.86 1.20
CA ARG A 105 11.37 -6.99 2.12
C ARG A 105 10.37 -8.12 1.89
N LEU A 106 9.08 -7.82 1.74
CA LEU A 106 8.03 -8.81 1.46
C LEU A 106 8.21 -9.46 0.09
N TYR A 107 8.59 -8.68 -0.93
CA TYR A 107 8.89 -9.18 -2.28
C TYR A 107 10.07 -10.15 -2.27
N LEU A 108 11.18 -9.79 -1.62
CA LEU A 108 12.38 -10.64 -1.58
C LEU A 108 12.17 -11.95 -0.81
N LYS A 109 11.27 -11.97 0.18
CA LYS A 109 10.86 -13.19 0.89
C LYS A 109 9.93 -14.08 0.07
N PHE A 110 9.30 -13.56 -0.98
CA PHE A 110 8.36 -14.31 -1.81
C PHE A 110 9.09 -15.15 -2.86
N ASN A 111 9.10 -16.47 -2.67
CA ASN A 111 9.60 -17.39 -3.70
C ASN A 111 8.54 -17.56 -4.81
N ARG A 112 8.79 -16.98 -5.98
CA ARG A 112 7.93 -17.09 -7.16
C ARG A 112 8.13 -18.37 -7.99
N GLY A 113 9.01 -19.27 -7.57
CA GLY A 113 9.21 -20.58 -8.21
C GLY A 113 9.62 -20.49 -9.68
N GLY A 114 10.39 -19.46 -10.06
CA GLY A 114 10.80 -19.26 -11.44
C GLY A 114 9.70 -18.80 -12.41
N ARG A 115 8.54 -18.34 -11.91
CA ARG A 115 7.44 -17.84 -12.74
C ARG A 115 7.54 -16.34 -13.02
N LYS A 116 7.06 -15.91 -14.19
CA LYS A 116 7.01 -14.50 -14.57
C LYS A 116 5.95 -13.73 -13.77
N VAL A 117 6.15 -12.43 -13.66
CA VAL A 117 5.25 -11.51 -12.95
C VAL A 117 4.35 -10.79 -13.95
N ARG A 118 3.04 -10.87 -13.72
CA ARG A 118 1.99 -10.19 -14.50
C ARG A 118 1.57 -8.87 -13.89
N LEU A 119 1.44 -8.82 -12.56
CA LEU A 119 0.98 -7.64 -11.83
C LEU A 119 1.65 -7.58 -10.46
N ILE A 120 1.89 -6.37 -9.98
CA ILE A 120 2.28 -6.09 -8.60
C ILE A 120 1.40 -5.00 -8.01
N GLY A 121 1.24 -4.99 -6.69
CA GLY A 121 0.47 -3.99 -5.98
C GLY A 121 1.02 -3.71 -4.59
N VAL A 122 0.81 -2.48 -4.15
CA VAL A 122 1.10 -1.99 -2.79
C VAL A 122 -0.19 -1.50 -2.17
N LYS A 123 -0.45 -1.92 -0.94
CA LYS A 123 -1.63 -1.52 -0.17
C LYS A 123 -1.22 -1.17 1.26
N ILE A 124 -1.74 -0.07 1.78
CA ILE A 124 -1.69 0.29 3.19
C ILE A 124 -3.08 0.17 3.79
N SER A 125 -3.19 -0.49 4.94
CA SER A 125 -4.42 -0.60 5.73
C SER A 125 -4.13 -0.38 7.21
N ASN A 126 -5.16 -0.52 8.05
CA ASN A 126 -5.12 -0.08 9.44
C ASN A 126 -4.80 1.43 9.49
N LEU A 127 -5.69 2.19 8.84
CA LEU A 127 -5.53 3.62 8.62
C LEU A 127 -5.96 4.41 9.85
N MET A 128 -5.31 5.53 10.08
CA MET A 128 -5.62 6.49 11.13
C MET A 128 -5.27 7.90 10.66
N PRO A 129 -5.85 8.94 11.29
CA PRO A 129 -5.45 10.32 11.05
C PRO A 129 -3.93 10.51 11.21
N ALA A 130 -3.33 11.35 10.37
CA ALA A 130 -1.88 11.56 10.38
C ALA A 130 -1.36 12.09 11.73
N ASP A 131 -2.18 12.85 12.45
CA ASP A 131 -1.91 13.42 13.78
C ASP A 131 -2.16 12.46 14.95
N TYR A 132 -2.66 11.24 14.68
CA TYR A 132 -2.89 10.22 15.70
C TYR A 132 -1.59 9.83 16.42
N ARG A 133 -1.58 9.79 17.76
CA ARG A 133 -0.42 9.37 18.57
C ARG A 133 -0.77 8.12 19.36
N ASP A 134 0.05 7.06 19.22
CA ASP A 134 -0.19 5.75 19.84
C ASP A 134 -0.11 5.79 21.38
N ASN A 135 0.65 6.72 21.97
CA ASN A 135 0.84 6.84 23.41
C ASN A 135 0.70 8.28 23.91
N LEU A 136 0.08 8.43 25.09
CA LEU A 136 0.10 9.67 25.89
C LEU A 136 1.50 9.94 26.49
N PHE A 137 2.36 8.93 26.51
CA PHE A 137 3.77 9.00 26.89
C PHE A 137 4.64 9.02 25.63
N VAL A 138 5.50 10.03 25.52
CA VAL A 138 6.39 10.23 24.38
C VAL A 138 7.40 9.09 24.30
N ASP A 139 7.32 8.25 23.28
CA ASP A 139 8.45 7.39 22.90
C ASP A 139 9.44 8.25 22.10
N GLU A 140 10.52 8.68 22.77
CA GLU A 140 11.57 9.51 22.15
C GLU A 140 12.18 8.88 20.89
N THR A 141 12.10 7.55 20.75
CA THR A 141 12.63 6.81 19.60
C THR A 141 11.75 7.00 18.37
N GLU A 142 10.43 6.90 18.53
CA GLU A 142 9.46 7.09 17.45
C GLU A 142 9.48 8.55 16.96
N ASP A 143 9.49 9.50 17.89
CA ASP A 143 9.59 10.94 17.59
C ASP A 143 10.86 11.27 16.82
N LYS A 144 11.99 10.66 17.21
CA LYS A 144 13.28 10.87 16.53
C LYS A 144 13.24 10.28 15.12
N LEU A 145 12.68 9.08 14.94
CA LEU A 145 12.56 8.44 13.64
C LEU A 145 11.64 9.24 12.72
N GLU A 146 10.51 9.72 13.24
CA GLU A 146 9.60 10.60 12.50
C GLU A 146 10.28 11.90 12.07
N ARG A 147 11.03 12.55 12.97
CA ARG A 147 11.81 13.76 12.64
C ARG A 147 12.86 13.50 11.56
N ILE A 148 13.49 12.33 11.56
CA ILE A 148 14.46 11.95 10.52
C ILE A 148 13.75 11.81 9.17
N HIS A 149 12.63 11.09 9.10
CA HIS A 149 11.86 10.94 7.86
C HIS A 149 11.30 12.29 7.37
N GLN A 150 10.79 13.13 8.28
CA GLN A 150 10.34 14.47 7.96
C GLN A 150 11.49 15.36 7.46
N ALA A 151 12.69 15.26 8.03
CA ALA A 151 13.87 15.99 7.58
C ALA A 151 14.31 15.52 6.18
N ALA A 152 14.35 14.21 5.95
CA ALA A 152 14.65 13.64 4.63
C ALA A 152 13.64 14.10 3.57
N ASP A 153 12.36 14.16 3.92
CA ASP A 153 11.31 14.68 3.05
C ASP A 153 11.43 16.19 2.79
N ARG A 154 11.77 16.98 3.82
CA ARG A 154 12.04 18.42 3.65
C ARG A 154 13.23 18.66 2.72
N ILE A 155 14.27 17.84 2.82
CA ILE A 155 15.42 17.88 1.90
C ILE A 155 14.93 17.55 0.48
N LYS A 156 14.19 16.45 0.28
CA LYS A 156 13.62 16.11 -1.04
C LYS A 156 12.75 17.25 -1.61
N LYS A 157 11.91 17.88 -0.79
CA LYS A 157 11.02 18.99 -1.19
C LYS A 157 11.80 20.28 -1.49
N LYS A 158 12.84 20.60 -0.73
CA LYS A 158 13.66 21.83 -0.88
C LYS A 158 14.62 21.76 -2.07
N PHE A 159 15.15 20.58 -2.38
CA PHE A 159 16.03 20.36 -3.54
C PHE A 159 15.26 19.97 -4.82
N GLY A 160 13.93 19.88 -4.72
CA GLY A 160 12.99 19.62 -5.80
C GLY A 160 13.11 18.22 -6.42
N ASP A 161 12.01 17.73 -7.00
CA ASP A 161 11.98 16.55 -7.88
C ASP A 161 13.01 16.60 -9.01
N ALA A 162 13.55 17.78 -9.31
CA ALA A 162 14.56 18.00 -10.34
C ALA A 162 15.95 17.41 -10.00
N SER A 163 16.32 17.28 -8.72
CA SER A 163 17.65 16.77 -8.34
C SER A 163 17.69 15.25 -8.17
N ILE A 164 16.52 14.61 -8.02
CA ILE A 164 16.37 13.14 -7.94
C ILE A 164 15.43 12.65 -9.06
N LYS A 165 15.46 13.28 -10.23
CA LYS A 165 15.20 12.52 -11.46
C LYS A 165 16.42 11.64 -11.71
N ARG A 166 16.49 10.49 -11.04
CA ARG A 166 17.31 9.38 -11.52
C ARG A 166 16.79 9.07 -12.93
N ALA A 167 17.61 9.37 -13.93
CA ALA A 167 17.32 9.12 -15.33
C ALA A 167 16.74 7.71 -15.52
N GLY A 168 15.51 7.63 -16.02
CA GLY A 168 14.81 6.39 -16.28
C GLY A 168 13.57 6.68 -17.11
N GLY A 169 13.68 6.40 -18.42
CA GLY A 169 12.71 6.80 -19.44
C GLY A 169 11.31 6.24 -19.26
N ARG A 170 10.38 6.95 -19.90
CA ARG A 170 9.01 6.52 -20.21
C ARG A 170 9.03 5.17 -20.92
N PHE A 171 8.16 4.25 -20.48
CA PHE A 171 7.58 3.18 -21.29
C PHE A 171 6.09 3.11 -20.96
#